data_AF-A0A532CV62-F1
#
_entry.id   AF-A0A532CV62-F1
#
_cell.length_a   1.000
_cell.length_b   1.000
_cell.length_c   1.000
_cell.angle_alpha   90.00
_cell.angle_beta   90.00
_cell.angle_gamma   90.00
#
_symmetry.space_group_name_H-M   'P 1'
#
loop_
_entity.id
_entity.type
_entity.pdbx_description
1 polymer ?
#
loop_
_entity_poly.entity_id
_entity_poly.type
_entity_poly.pdbx_seq_one_letter_code
_entity_poly.pdbx_strand_id
1 'polypeptide(L)'
;MSLLTFRFRQSPAVDFYWNLELAKRGSLREFKVHPNITIYESAFDLFNPIHVGHALSLAKALVLDKRAEVLSGNTSLTMTTVRDVLECYQQSMQVEDYHAHCWFKIRLTFDLAVTRIEVESDDSGKSFVFPCRCAATHAYGIHYEHPGTIYAQLDSALWRAGTRWCPRLEDLSEIKLVNVELQTKR
;
A
#
# COMPACT_ATOMS: atom_id res chain seq x y z
N MET A 1 6.65 -7.93 -5.29
CA MET A 1 7.80 -8.02 -4.35
C MET A 1 7.26 -7.92 -2.93
N SER A 2 7.66 -8.81 -2.02
CA SER A 2 7.15 -8.82 -0.63
C SER A 2 8.09 -8.20 0.40
N LEU A 3 9.30 -7.79 0.03
CA LEU A 3 10.29 -7.26 0.97
C LEU A 3 10.25 -5.73 1.01
N LEU A 4 10.16 -5.17 2.22
CA LEU A 4 10.41 -3.75 2.49
C LEU A 4 11.69 -3.56 3.28
N THR A 5 12.52 -2.63 2.83
CA THR A 5 13.79 -2.30 3.46
C THR A 5 13.75 -0.87 3.96
N PHE A 6 13.93 -0.68 5.25
CA PHE A 6 14.04 0.62 5.91
C PHE A 6 15.51 0.97 6.08
N ARG A 7 15.88 2.20 5.78
CA ARG A 7 17.21 2.76 6.03
C ARG A 7 17.08 4.02 6.84
N PHE A 8 17.89 4.17 7.88
CA PHE A 8 17.92 5.38 8.69
C PHE A 8 19.32 5.57 9.29
N ARG A 9 19.66 6.82 9.61
CA ARG A 9 20.99 7.15 10.14
C ARG A 9 21.00 7.06 11.66
N GLN A 10 22.19 6.83 12.21
CA GLN A 10 22.42 7.05 13.64
C GLN A 10 22.00 8.47 14.01
N SER A 11 21.29 8.59 15.14
CA SER A 11 20.77 9.85 15.65
C SER A 11 20.98 9.93 17.17
N PRO A 12 21.25 11.13 17.73
CA PRO A 12 21.30 11.34 19.18
C PRO A 12 19.91 11.47 19.82
N ALA A 13 18.83 11.43 19.02
CA ALA A 13 17.47 11.58 19.53
C ALA A 13 17.09 10.42 20.48
N VAL A 14 16.27 10.69 21.49
CA VAL A 14 15.93 9.70 22.54
C VAL A 14 15.17 8.50 21.98
N ASP A 15 14.31 8.75 20.99
CA ASP A 15 13.52 7.76 20.27
C ASP A 15 14.37 6.87 19.34
N PHE A 16 15.60 7.27 19.00
CA PHE A 16 16.48 6.48 18.14
C PHE A 16 16.70 5.06 18.67
N TYR A 17 16.91 4.90 19.96
CA TYR A 17 17.11 3.58 20.56
C TYR A 17 15.89 2.68 20.40
N TRP A 18 14.69 3.24 20.51
CA TRP A 18 13.44 2.51 20.25
C TRP A 18 13.32 2.11 18.78
N ASN A 19 13.65 3.03 17.87
CA ASN A 19 13.64 2.75 16.43
C ASN A 19 14.64 1.65 16.06
N LEU A 20 15.81 1.63 16.71
CA LEU A 20 16.82 0.59 16.52
C LEU A 20 16.32 -0.77 17.03
N GLU A 21 15.66 -0.84 18.20
CA GLU A 21 15.08 -2.08 18.71
C GLU A 21 13.97 -2.62 17.81
N LEU A 22 13.13 -1.75 17.25
CA LEU A 22 12.15 -2.16 16.23
C LEU A 22 12.85 -2.68 14.98
N ALA A 23 13.91 -2.02 14.51
CA ALA A 23 14.66 -2.44 13.34
C ALA A 23 15.36 -3.80 13.53
N LYS A 24 15.83 -4.13 14.75
CA LYS A 24 16.39 -5.46 15.08
C LYS A 24 15.38 -6.61 14.93
N ARG A 25 14.07 -6.33 14.89
CA ARG A 25 13.02 -7.33 14.64
C ARG A 25 12.93 -7.77 13.18
N GLY A 26 13.62 -7.08 12.27
CA GLY A 26 13.85 -7.50 10.89
C GLY A 26 15.29 -8.01 10.68
N SER A 27 15.72 -8.07 9.42
CA SER A 27 17.13 -8.39 9.10
C SER A 27 17.99 -7.14 9.16
N LEU A 28 18.39 -6.73 10.37
CA LEU A 28 19.20 -5.52 10.59
C LEU A 28 20.65 -5.72 10.09
N ARG A 29 21.15 -4.70 9.39
CA ARG A 29 22.54 -4.54 8.96
C ARG A 29 23.01 -3.13 9.29
N GLU A 30 24.28 -3.02 9.64
CA GLU A 30 24.94 -1.74 9.94
C GLU A 30 26.00 -1.45 8.89
N PHE A 31 25.99 -0.23 8.38
CA PHE A 31 26.96 0.27 7.40
C PHE A 31 27.64 1.51 7.94
N LYS A 32 28.96 1.42 8.15
CA LYS A 32 29.81 2.58 8.44
C LYS A 32 30.28 3.20 7.13
N VAL A 33 29.60 4.25 6.70
CA VAL A 33 29.90 4.94 5.43
C VAL A 33 30.98 6.01 5.63
N HIS A 34 31.06 6.57 6.83
CA HIS A 34 32.07 7.54 7.26
C HIS A 34 32.32 7.33 8.75
N PRO A 35 33.47 7.74 9.32
CA PRO A 35 33.72 7.69 10.78
C PRO A 35 32.58 8.21 11.67
N ASN A 36 31.79 9.17 11.16
CA ASN A 36 30.70 9.82 11.88
C ASN A 36 29.31 9.51 11.28
N ILE A 37 29.23 8.62 10.29
CA ILE A 37 27.96 8.29 9.61
C ILE A 37 27.79 6.78 9.59
N THR A 38 26.90 6.33 10.46
CA THR A 38 26.41 4.96 10.51
C THR A 38 25.01 4.93 9.94
N ILE A 39 24.75 4.03 9.00
CA ILE A 39 23.44 3.76 8.42
C ILE A 39 22.98 2.39 8.89
N TYR A 40 21.76 2.32 9.39
CA TYR A 40 21.08 1.09 9.73
C TYR A 40 20.11 0.74 8.62
N GLU A 41 20.16 -0.50 8.17
CA GLU A 41 19.24 -1.06 7.19
C GLU A 41 18.51 -2.24 7.82
N SER A 42 17.19 -2.29 7.76
CA SER A 42 16.44 -3.46 8.19
C SER A 42 15.38 -3.84 7.18
N ALA A 43 15.34 -5.13 6.85
CA ALA A 43 14.39 -5.70 5.91
C ALA A 43 13.29 -6.51 6.60
N PHE A 44 12.06 -6.33 6.15
CA PHE A 44 10.86 -7.01 6.62
C PHE A 44 10.14 -7.70 5.45
N ASP A 45 9.86 -8.99 5.62
CA ASP A 45 9.07 -9.77 4.67
C ASP A 45 7.58 -9.64 4.98
N LEU A 46 6.83 -9.04 4.07
CA LEU A 46 5.40 -8.75 4.23
C LEU A 46 4.51 -9.98 4.08
N PHE A 47 5.04 -11.13 3.64
CA PHE A 47 4.29 -12.39 3.73
C PHE A 47 4.21 -12.95 5.15
N ASN A 48 5.09 -12.49 6.05
CA ASN A 48 5.02 -12.85 7.46
C ASN A 48 4.16 -11.82 8.23
N PRO A 49 2.98 -12.19 8.79
CA PRO A 49 2.12 -11.27 9.54
C PRO A 49 2.82 -10.56 10.69
N ILE A 50 3.77 -11.23 11.35
CA ILE A 50 4.53 -10.64 12.47
C ILE A 50 5.42 -9.52 11.95
N HIS A 51 6.07 -9.72 10.81
CA HIS A 51 6.92 -8.71 10.18
C HIS A 51 6.12 -7.51 9.69
N VAL A 52 4.88 -7.70 9.23
CA VAL A 52 3.99 -6.58 8.86
C VAL A 52 3.77 -5.64 10.06
N GLY A 53 3.48 -6.20 11.24
CA GLY A 53 3.28 -5.40 12.45
C GLY A 53 4.55 -4.64 12.88
N HIS A 54 5.72 -5.29 12.79
CA HIS A 54 7.00 -4.63 13.09
C HIS A 54 7.36 -3.55 12.07
N ALA A 55 7.17 -3.82 10.77
CA ALA A 55 7.40 -2.86 9.70
C ALA A 55 6.49 -1.64 9.85
N LEU A 56 5.21 -1.84 10.17
CA LEU A 56 4.28 -0.74 10.43
C LEU A 56 4.71 0.09 11.63
N SER A 57 5.13 -0.55 12.72
CA SER A 57 5.60 0.14 13.92
C SER A 57 6.84 0.99 13.63
N LEU A 58 7.80 0.44 12.87
CA LEU A 58 8.99 1.17 12.44
C LEU A 58 8.63 2.32 11.48
N ALA A 59 7.72 2.11 10.53
CA ALA A 59 7.24 3.15 9.63
C ALA A 59 6.57 4.31 10.39
N LYS A 60 5.76 4.01 11.41
CA LYS A 60 5.15 5.02 12.30
C LYS A 60 6.23 5.81 13.05
N ALA A 61 7.26 5.14 13.54
CA ALA A 61 8.33 5.77 14.30
C ALA A 61 9.25 6.65 13.44
N LEU A 62 9.51 6.25 12.19
CA LEU A 62 10.37 6.97 11.26
C LEU A 62 9.65 8.02 10.40
N VAL A 63 8.33 8.18 10.53
CA VAL A 63 7.52 9.02 9.62
C VAL A 63 7.96 10.49 9.58
N LEU A 64 8.54 11.00 10.67
CA LEU A 64 9.03 12.37 10.78
C LEU A 64 10.54 12.50 10.50
N ASP A 65 11.26 11.37 10.35
CA ASP A 65 12.67 11.40 10.00
C ASP A 65 12.84 11.59 8.49
N LYS A 66 13.20 12.81 8.09
CA LYS A 66 13.45 13.18 6.69
C LYS A 66 14.66 12.49 6.06
N ARG A 67 15.51 11.85 6.88
CA ARG A 67 16.70 11.12 6.42
C ARG A 67 16.45 9.62 6.37
N ALA A 68 15.28 9.16 6.83
CA ALA A 68 14.88 7.78 6.70
C ALA A 68 14.32 7.53 5.29
N GLU A 69 14.66 6.37 4.75
CA GLU A 69 14.25 5.91 3.43
C GLU A 69 13.58 4.55 3.57
N VAL A 70 12.58 4.28 2.73
CA VAL A 70 12.03 2.94 2.55
C VAL A 70 12.15 2.55 1.10
N LEU A 71 12.49 1.28 0.88
CA LEU A 71 12.68 0.69 -0.42
C LEU A 71 11.80 -0.55 -0.55
N SER A 72 11.12 -0.68 -1.69
CA SER A 72 10.60 -1.97 -2.15
C SER A 72 11.37 -2.35 -3.41
N GLY A 73 12.31 -3.29 -3.26
CA GLY A 73 13.33 -3.55 -4.28
C GLY A 73 14.16 -2.32 -4.57
N ASN A 74 14.14 -1.88 -5.83
CA ASN A 74 14.87 -0.69 -6.27
C ASN A 74 14.02 0.60 -6.23
N THR A 75 12.77 0.50 -5.78
CA THR A 75 11.85 1.65 -5.77
C THR A 75 11.92 2.32 -4.40
N SER A 76 12.28 3.61 -4.38
CA SER A 76 12.18 4.45 -3.18
C SER A 76 10.73 4.84 -2.92
N LEU A 77 10.31 4.74 -1.67
CA LEU A 77 8.95 4.95 -1.21
C LEU A 77 8.95 6.04 -0.14
N THR A 78 7.83 6.77 -0.06
CA THR A 78 7.64 7.72 1.04
C THR A 78 7.21 6.98 2.30
N MET A 79 7.75 7.39 3.46
CA MET A 79 7.43 6.77 4.74
C MET A 79 5.93 6.88 5.09
N THR A 80 5.28 7.98 4.70
CA THR A 80 3.84 8.17 4.88
C THR A 80 3.01 7.18 4.06
N THR A 81 3.34 7.00 2.78
CA THR A 81 2.66 6.02 1.93
C THR A 81 2.88 4.60 2.47
N VAL A 82 4.09 4.28 2.93
CA VAL A 82 4.41 2.98 3.54
C VAL A 82 3.57 2.72 4.78
N ARG A 83 3.51 3.69 5.70
CA ARG A 83 2.68 3.60 6.91
C ARG A 83 1.22 3.33 6.56
N ASP A 84 0.64 4.12 5.65
CA ASP A 84 -0.79 4.05 5.33
C ASP A 84 -1.14 2.72 4.64
N VAL A 85 -0.29 2.26 3.72
CA VAL A 85 -0.47 0.95 3.06
C VAL A 85 -0.32 -0.20 4.05
N LEU A 86 0.68 -0.18 4.93
CA LEU A 86 0.88 -1.24 5.91
C LEU A 86 -0.23 -1.29 6.96
N GLU A 87 -0.76 -0.14 7.39
CA GLU A 87 -1.90 -0.07 8.32
C GLU A 87 -3.15 -0.68 7.69
N CYS A 88 -3.44 -0.29 6.46
CA CYS A 88 -4.53 -0.84 5.68
C CYS A 88 -4.37 -2.36 5.45
N TYR A 89 -3.15 -2.79 5.12
CA TYR A 89 -2.83 -4.20 4.90
C TYR A 89 -2.99 -5.03 6.18
N GLN A 90 -2.45 -4.57 7.31
CA GLN A 90 -2.55 -5.25 8.60
C GLN A 90 -4.01 -5.47 9.01
N GLN A 91 -4.87 -4.45 8.85
CA GLN A 91 -6.31 -4.59 9.10
C GLN A 91 -6.94 -5.64 8.17
N SER A 92 -6.53 -5.68 6.90
CA SER A 92 -7.02 -6.67 5.94
C SER A 92 -6.61 -8.10 6.25
N MET A 93 -5.57 -8.33 7.05
CA MET A 93 -5.17 -9.69 7.44
C MET A 93 -6.12 -10.30 8.47
N GLN A 94 -6.98 -9.49 9.09
CA GLN A 94 -7.99 -9.93 10.06
C GLN A 94 -9.32 -10.32 9.39
N VAL A 95 -9.48 -10.05 8.08
CA VAL A 95 -10.73 -10.28 7.34
C VAL A 95 -10.40 -10.99 6.03
N GLU A 96 -10.89 -12.21 5.85
CA GLU A 96 -10.73 -12.99 4.63
C GLU A 96 -11.77 -12.60 3.56
N ASP A 97 -11.70 -11.39 2.97
CA ASP A 97 -12.42 -11.11 1.72
C ASP A 97 -12.01 -9.79 1.01
N TYR A 98 -12.49 -9.57 -0.21
CA TYR A 98 -12.48 -8.29 -0.95
C TYR A 98 -13.32 -7.18 -0.28
N HIS A 99 -14.06 -7.52 0.79
CA HIS A 99 -14.69 -6.56 1.69
C HIS A 99 -13.71 -5.95 2.71
N ALA A 100 -12.49 -6.45 2.80
CA ALA A 100 -11.49 -5.86 3.69
C ALA A 100 -11.16 -4.41 3.29
N HIS A 101 -10.84 -3.57 4.28
CA HIS A 101 -10.58 -2.15 4.10
C HIS A 101 -9.48 -1.82 3.07
N CYS A 102 -8.58 -2.77 2.79
CA CYS A 102 -7.48 -2.62 1.83
C CYS A 102 -7.90 -2.73 0.35
N TRP A 103 -9.15 -3.09 0.07
CA TRP A 103 -9.72 -3.07 -1.27
C TRP A 103 -10.57 -1.82 -1.47
N PHE A 104 -10.74 -1.42 -2.72
CA PHE A 104 -11.73 -0.38 -3.06
C PHE A 104 -12.50 -0.76 -4.32
N LYS A 105 -13.73 -0.27 -4.40
CA LYS A 105 -14.64 -0.53 -5.51
C LYS A 105 -14.80 0.73 -6.36
N ILE A 106 -14.87 0.57 -7.66
CA ILE A 106 -15.32 1.63 -8.58
C ILE A 106 -16.41 1.06 -9.47
N ARG A 107 -17.46 1.86 -9.66
CA ARG A 107 -18.46 1.63 -10.71
C ARG A 107 -18.04 2.39 -11.96
N LEU A 108 -17.92 1.69 -13.07
CA LEU A 108 -17.65 2.32 -14.36
C LEU A 108 -18.97 2.49 -15.10
N THR A 109 -19.43 3.73 -15.26
CA THR A 109 -20.59 4.07 -16.09
C THR A 109 -20.14 4.43 -17.50
N PHE A 110 -21.03 4.22 -18.47
CA PHE A 110 -20.79 4.48 -19.90
C PHE A 110 -21.15 5.93 -20.29
N ASP A 111 -20.88 6.89 -19.40
CA ASP A 111 -21.31 8.27 -19.57
C ASP A 111 -20.11 9.22 -19.74
N LEU A 112 -20.07 9.91 -20.88
CA LEU A 112 -18.97 10.66 -21.50
C LEU A 112 -18.35 11.81 -20.66
N ALA A 113 -18.83 12.03 -19.43
CA ALA A 113 -18.51 13.24 -18.67
C ALA A 113 -17.86 13.01 -17.30
N VAL A 114 -18.07 11.87 -16.61
CA VAL A 114 -17.58 11.74 -15.23
C VAL A 114 -17.35 10.27 -14.83
N THR A 115 -16.10 9.89 -14.57
CA THR A 115 -15.83 8.77 -13.66
C THR A 115 -16.21 9.21 -12.25
N ARG A 116 -17.37 8.80 -11.74
CA ARG A 116 -17.71 9.07 -10.35
C ARG A 116 -17.15 7.96 -9.46
N ILE A 117 -16.33 8.36 -8.48
CA ILE A 117 -16.03 7.49 -7.32
C ILE A 117 -17.29 7.51 -6.45
N GLU A 118 -18.29 6.72 -6.82
CA GLU A 118 -19.50 6.59 -6.02
C GLU A 118 -19.22 5.59 -4.89
N VAL A 119 -19.08 6.11 -3.67
CA VAL A 119 -19.26 5.32 -2.46
C VAL A 119 -20.77 5.16 -2.27
N GLU A 120 -21.33 4.19 -3.00
CA GLU A 120 -22.73 3.71 -3.04
C GLU A 120 -23.89 4.71 -2.85
N SER A 121 -24.73 4.81 -3.88
CA SER A 121 -26.16 4.48 -3.80
C SER A 121 -26.79 4.48 -5.21
N ASP A 122 -26.74 3.33 -5.89
CA ASP A 122 -27.93 2.72 -6.53
C ASP A 122 -27.57 1.51 -7.39
N ASP A 123 -28.43 0.50 -7.34
CA ASP A 123 -28.30 -0.81 -7.97
C ASP A 123 -28.34 -0.77 -9.51
N SER A 124 -27.49 -1.62 -10.14
CA SER A 124 -27.54 -2.17 -11.53
C SER A 124 -26.19 -2.19 -12.27
N GLY A 125 -25.13 -1.57 -11.73
CA GLY A 125 -23.83 -1.48 -12.40
C GLY A 125 -22.86 -2.59 -12.02
N LYS A 126 -22.15 -3.14 -13.01
CA LYS A 126 -20.95 -3.96 -12.76
C LYS A 126 -19.91 -3.10 -12.02
N SER A 127 -19.44 -3.58 -10.87
CA SER A 127 -18.41 -2.92 -10.09
C SER A 127 -17.09 -3.67 -10.18
N PHE A 128 -15.99 -2.92 -10.25
CA PHE A 128 -14.65 -3.47 -10.22
C PHE A 128 -14.05 -3.31 -8.84
N VAL A 129 -13.38 -4.37 -8.35
CA VAL A 129 -12.71 -4.34 -7.06
C VAL A 129 -11.20 -4.35 -7.25
N PHE A 130 -10.50 -3.47 -6.55
CA PHE A 130 -9.08 -3.19 -6.74
C PHE A 130 -8.26 -3.39 -5.44
N PRO A 131 -7.08 -4.04 -5.51
CA PRO A 131 -6.28 -4.51 -4.37
C PRO A 131 -5.42 -3.46 -3.62
N CYS A 132 -5.83 -2.19 -3.60
CA CYS A 132 -5.10 -1.16 -2.83
C CYS A 132 -5.94 0.10 -2.58
N ARG A 133 -6.58 0.22 -1.41
CA ARG A 133 -7.44 1.37 -1.05
C ARG A 133 -6.75 2.72 -1.22
N CYS A 134 -5.45 2.81 -0.93
CA CYS A 134 -4.67 4.04 -1.07
C CYS A 134 -4.58 4.56 -2.53
N ALA A 135 -4.85 3.73 -3.53
CA ALA A 135 -4.89 4.16 -4.92
C ALA A 135 -6.24 4.77 -5.34
N ALA A 136 -7.29 4.65 -4.50
CA ALA A 136 -8.64 5.07 -4.85
C ALA A 136 -8.74 6.56 -5.21
N THR A 137 -8.02 7.43 -4.49
CA THR A 137 -7.98 8.87 -4.75
C THR A 137 -7.34 9.23 -6.09
N HIS A 138 -6.57 8.32 -6.68
CA HIS A 138 -5.92 8.47 -7.99
C HIS A 138 -6.63 7.69 -9.10
N ALA A 139 -7.73 7.00 -8.78
CA ALA A 139 -8.46 6.13 -9.69
C ALA A 139 -9.66 6.82 -10.39
N TYR A 140 -9.86 8.12 -10.18
CA TYR A 140 -10.89 8.94 -10.84
C TYR A 140 -10.75 9.02 -12.38
N GLY A 141 -9.64 8.57 -12.95
CA GLY A 141 -9.40 8.56 -14.39
C GLY A 141 -9.68 7.24 -15.08
N ILE A 142 -10.23 6.25 -14.38
CA ILE A 142 -10.47 4.92 -14.95
C ILE A 142 -11.83 4.91 -15.66
N HIS A 143 -11.88 4.76 -16.98
CA HIS A 143 -13.13 4.71 -17.76
C HIS A 143 -13.05 3.70 -18.91
N TYR A 144 -14.22 3.19 -19.34
CA TYR A 144 -14.32 2.20 -20.42
C TYR A 144 -13.91 2.74 -21.79
N GLU A 145 -14.17 4.02 -22.03
CA GLU A 145 -13.91 4.67 -23.32
C GLU A 145 -12.43 5.00 -23.55
N HIS A 146 -11.59 4.82 -22.54
CA HIS A 146 -10.17 5.10 -22.65
C HIS A 146 -9.53 4.12 -23.66
N PRO A 147 -8.63 4.57 -24.56
CA PRO A 147 -7.99 3.68 -25.53
C PRO A 147 -7.17 2.55 -24.90
N GLY A 148 -6.67 2.77 -23.68
CA GLY A 148 -5.95 1.78 -22.87
C GLY A 148 -6.87 0.96 -21.97
N THR A 149 -6.51 -0.30 -21.73
CA THR A 149 -7.27 -1.24 -20.88
C THR A 149 -7.47 -0.71 -19.45
N ILE A 150 -8.53 -1.18 -18.77
CA ILE A 150 -8.77 -0.87 -17.35
C ILE A 150 -7.55 -1.20 -16.49
N TYR A 151 -6.84 -2.30 -16.81
CA TYR A 151 -5.59 -2.69 -16.17
C TYR A 151 -4.49 -1.63 -16.29
N ALA A 152 -4.27 -1.08 -17.49
CA ALA A 152 -3.26 -0.04 -17.72
C ALA A 152 -3.62 1.27 -17.00
N GLN A 153 -4.91 1.60 -16.94
CA GLN A 153 -5.40 2.77 -16.21
C GLN A 153 -5.23 2.61 -14.70
N LEU A 154 -5.50 1.42 -14.16
CA LEU A 154 -5.26 1.08 -12.76
C LEU A 154 -3.77 1.10 -12.41
N ASP A 155 -2.92 0.51 -13.25
CA ASP A 155 -1.47 0.56 -13.07
C ASP A 155 -0.97 2.00 -13.02
N SER A 156 -1.49 2.87 -13.89
CA SER A 156 -1.22 4.31 -13.85
C SER A 156 -1.69 4.97 -12.54
N ALA A 157 -2.85 4.61 -12.02
CA ALA A 157 -3.33 5.10 -10.72
C ALA A 157 -2.43 4.65 -9.56
N LEU A 158 -2.00 3.37 -9.55
CA LEU A 158 -1.07 2.82 -8.56
C LEU A 158 0.30 3.50 -8.59
N TRP A 159 0.79 3.82 -9.79
CA TRP A 159 2.01 4.61 -9.97
C TRP A 159 1.87 6.03 -9.41
N ARG A 160 0.78 6.74 -9.74
CA ARG A 160 0.52 8.10 -9.24
C ARG A 160 0.36 8.14 -7.73
N ALA A 161 -0.23 7.11 -7.14
CA ALA A 161 -0.37 6.96 -5.70
C ALA A 161 0.93 6.53 -4.99
N GLY A 162 1.94 6.05 -5.73
CA GLY A 162 3.15 5.46 -5.17
C GLY A 162 2.92 4.12 -4.45
N THR A 163 1.85 3.39 -4.82
CA THR A 163 1.40 2.18 -4.12
C THR A 163 1.49 0.91 -4.95
N ARG A 164 2.19 0.93 -6.09
CA ARG A 164 2.42 -0.24 -6.96
C ARG A 164 3.14 -1.43 -6.28
N TRP A 165 3.66 -1.23 -5.07
CA TRP A 165 4.27 -2.24 -4.23
C TRP A 165 3.32 -2.82 -3.16
N CYS A 166 2.07 -2.34 -3.09
CA CYS A 166 1.08 -2.76 -2.10
C CYS A 166 1.02 -4.30 -1.96
N PRO A 167 1.03 -4.87 -0.75
CA PRO A 167 1.16 -6.32 -0.57
C PRO A 167 -0.01 -7.14 -1.10
N ARG A 168 -1.19 -6.53 -1.25
CA ARG A 168 -2.40 -7.16 -1.79
C ARG A 168 -2.47 -7.13 -3.32
N LEU A 169 -1.57 -6.43 -4.00
CA LEU A 169 -1.48 -6.46 -5.46
C LEU A 169 -1.12 -7.87 -5.92
N GLU A 170 -2.15 -8.71 -6.08
CA GLU A 170 -2.11 -9.91 -6.92
C GLU A 170 -1.86 -9.49 -8.38
N ASP A 171 -1.63 -10.47 -9.26
CA ASP A 171 -1.49 -10.17 -10.69
C ASP A 171 -2.69 -9.32 -11.12
N LEU A 172 -2.40 -8.13 -11.63
CA LEU A 172 -3.42 -7.18 -12.03
C LEU A 172 -4.34 -7.79 -13.07
N SER A 173 -3.96 -8.86 -13.77
CA SER A 173 -4.81 -9.63 -14.68
C SER A 173 -6.12 -10.16 -14.05
N GLU A 174 -6.17 -10.34 -12.72
CA GLU A 174 -7.32 -10.90 -11.99
C GLU A 174 -8.27 -9.84 -11.40
N ILE A 175 -8.40 -8.64 -11.99
CA ILE A 175 -9.42 -7.68 -11.53
C ILE A 175 -10.79 -8.35 -11.49
N LYS A 176 -11.33 -8.50 -10.28
CA LYS A 176 -12.60 -9.18 -10.05
C LYS A 176 -13.75 -8.26 -10.43
N LEU A 177 -14.50 -8.69 -11.44
CA LEU A 177 -15.86 -8.22 -11.69
C LEU A 177 -16.75 -8.83 -10.62
N VAL A 178 -17.35 -8.00 -9.77
CA VAL A 178 -18.30 -8.47 -8.77
C VAL A 178 -19.70 -8.03 -9.22
N ASN A 179 -20.56 -9.01 -9.48
CA ASN A 179 -22.01 -8.79 -9.52
C ASN A 179 -22.46 -8.72 -8.05
N VAL A 180 -23.06 -7.60 -7.64
CA VAL A 180 -23.67 -7.50 -6.32
C VAL A 180 -25.01 -8.25 -6.40
N GLU A 181 -24.96 -9.57 -6.28
CA GLU A 181 -26.18 -10.32 -5.94
C GLU A 181 -26.47 -10.06 -4.47
N LEU A 182 -27.63 -9.43 -4.24
CA LEU A 182 -28.17 -9.11 -2.93
C LEU A 182 -28.13 -10.35 -2.02
N GLN A 183 -27.39 -10.28 -0.92
CA GLN A 183 -27.83 -11.01 0.27
C GLN A 183 -29.15 -10.37 0.70
N THR A 184 -30.26 -10.93 0.23
CA THR A 184 -31.59 -10.65 0.75
C THR A 184 -31.55 -10.90 2.25
N LYS A 185 -31.60 -9.82 3.04
CA LYS A 185 -31.99 -9.93 4.45
C LYS A 185 -33.36 -10.61 4.47
N ARG A 186 -33.46 -11.68 5.26
CA ARG A 186 -34.69 -12.44 5.53
C ARG A 186 -35.85 -11.55 5.94
#